data_AF-A0AAW2GBS8-F1
#
_entry.id   AF-A0AAW2GBS8-F1
#
_cell.length_a   1.000
_cell.length_b   1.000
_cell.length_c   1.000
_cell.angle_alpha   90.00
_cell.angle_beta   90.00
_cell.angle_gamma   90.00
#
_symmetry.space_group_name_H-M   'P 1'
#
loop_
_entity.id
_entity.type
_entity.pdbx_description
1 polymer ?
#
loop_
_entity_poly.entity_id
_entity_poly.type
_entity_poly.pdbx_seq_one_letter_code
_entity_poly.pdbx_strand_id
1 'polypeptide(L)'
;MGKQFGNLAKVSGIVFFRLSPYEQKAFGGIFKEGIPNTIRRFQSNVFYVVPPFMLTYLVLSWAKEKNHALSRKNPKDYENDT
;
A
#
# COMPACT_ATOMS: atom_id res chain seq x y z
N MET A 1 0.87 -25.38 -24.99
CA MET A 1 2.09 -25.25 -25.81
C MET A 1 2.80 -23.96 -25.40
N GLY A 2 3.82 -24.05 -24.55
CA GLY A 2 4.42 -22.91 -23.85
C GLY A 2 5.54 -22.24 -24.67
N LYS A 3 5.63 -20.91 -24.58
CA LYS A 3 6.76 -20.18 -25.16
C LYS A 3 8.06 -20.58 -24.44
N GLN A 4 9.08 -20.98 -25.18
CA GLN A 4 10.41 -21.35 -24.67
C GLN A 4 11.45 -20.31 -25.08
N PHE A 5 12.56 -20.22 -24.36
CA PHE A 5 13.72 -19.45 -24.79
C PHE A 5 14.13 -19.86 -26.21
N GLY A 6 14.27 -18.87 -27.11
CA GLY A 6 14.45 -19.09 -28.55
C GLY A 6 13.18 -18.84 -29.39
N ASN A 7 11.98 -19.03 -28.83
CA ASN A 7 10.69 -18.84 -29.52
C ASN A 7 9.80 -17.76 -28.86
N LEU A 8 10.42 -16.77 -28.20
CA LEU A 8 9.70 -15.75 -27.42
C LEU A 8 9.18 -14.59 -28.29
N ALA A 9 10.10 -13.98 -29.04
CA ALA A 9 9.83 -12.79 -29.86
C ALA A 9 10.94 -12.63 -30.92
N LYS A 10 10.62 -11.94 -32.02
CA LYS A 10 11.60 -11.49 -33.01
C LYS A 10 12.06 -10.07 -32.64
N VAL A 11 13.32 -9.93 -32.24
CA VAL A 11 13.94 -8.65 -31.88
C VAL A 11 15.18 -8.46 -32.75
N SER A 12 15.35 -7.30 -33.38
CA SER A 12 16.48 -6.99 -34.25
C SER A 12 17.05 -5.60 -33.94
N GLY A 13 18.37 -5.45 -33.99
CA GLY A 13 19.04 -4.15 -33.89
C GLY A 13 19.22 -3.58 -32.48
N ILE A 14 19.06 -4.38 -31.41
CA ILE A 14 19.27 -3.94 -30.03
C ILE A 14 20.56 -4.53 -29.49
N VAL A 15 21.46 -3.68 -28.98
CA VAL A 15 22.70 -4.08 -28.30
C VAL A 15 22.59 -3.75 -26.82
N PHE A 16 22.95 -4.70 -25.96
CA PHE A 16 22.91 -4.55 -24.51
C PHE A 16 24.31 -4.63 -23.92
N PHE A 17 24.65 -3.69 -23.05
CA PHE A 17 25.92 -3.66 -22.31
C PHE A 17 25.66 -3.98 -20.84
N ARG A 18 26.53 -4.79 -20.24
CA ARG A 18 26.43 -5.20 -18.82
C ARG A 18 27.84 -5.33 -18.24
N LEU A 19 27.97 -5.00 -16.95
CA LEU A 19 29.21 -5.18 -16.18
C LEU A 19 29.12 -6.46 -15.34
N SER A 20 30.26 -7.06 -14.99
CA SER A 20 30.29 -8.21 -14.10
C SER A 20 29.74 -7.84 -12.71
N PRO A 21 28.97 -8.71 -12.04
CA PRO A 21 28.47 -8.43 -10.69
C PRO A 21 29.58 -8.11 -9.67
N TYR A 22 30.77 -8.68 -9.86
CA TYR A 22 31.94 -8.46 -9.00
C TYR A 22 32.58 -7.07 -9.18
N GLU A 23 32.25 -6.38 -10.27
CA GLU A 23 32.72 -5.01 -10.55
C GLU A 23 31.68 -3.95 -10.14
N GLN A 24 30.46 -4.36 -9.81
CA GLN A 24 29.37 -3.48 -9.43
C GLN A 24 29.25 -3.34 -7.91
N LYS A 25 28.77 -2.18 -7.46
CA LYS A 25 28.39 -1.99 -6.05
C LYS A 25 26.95 -2.45 -5.85
N ALA A 26 26.73 -3.49 -5.04
CA ALA A 26 25.40 -4.04 -4.76
C ALA A 26 24.40 -2.99 -4.23
N PHE A 27 24.90 -2.03 -3.44
CA PHE A 27 24.11 -0.96 -2.84
C PHE A 27 24.50 0.43 -3.38
N GLY A 28 24.97 0.48 -4.62
CA GLY A 28 25.28 1.74 -5.30
C GLY A 28 24.06 2.66 -5.31
N GLY A 29 24.22 3.90 -4.86
CA GLY A 29 23.19 4.95 -5.02
C GLY A 29 21.97 4.85 -4.09
N ILE A 30 21.97 4.02 -3.04
CA ILE A 30 20.82 3.93 -2.10
C ILE A 30 20.40 5.30 -1.56
N PHE A 31 21.35 6.07 -1.02
CA PHE A 31 21.01 7.33 -0.37
C PHE A 31 20.67 8.44 -1.37
N LYS A 32 21.45 8.52 -2.46
CA LYS A 32 21.30 9.58 -3.46
C LYS A 32 20.08 9.37 -4.37
N GLU A 33 19.89 8.16 -4.87
CA GLU A 33 18.85 7.85 -5.87
C GLU A 33 17.73 7.00 -5.27
N GLY A 34 18.08 6.03 -4.42
CA GLY A 34 17.12 5.08 -3.85
C GLY A 34 16.08 5.72 -2.94
N ILE A 35 16.51 6.52 -1.95
CA ILE A 35 15.61 7.18 -0.99
C ILE A 35 14.68 8.18 -1.70
N PRO A 36 15.18 9.15 -2.51
CA PRO A 36 14.29 10.09 -3.20
C PRO A 36 13.30 9.40 -4.14
N ASN A 37 13.74 8.35 -4.85
CA ASN A 37 12.84 7.60 -5.73
C ASN A 37 11.78 6.81 -4.95
N THR A 38 12.11 6.31 -3.75
CA THR A 38 11.14 5.63 -2.88
C THR A 38 10.10 6.61 -2.36
N ILE A 39 10.52 7.81 -1.92
CA ILE A 39 9.61 8.88 -1.50
C ILE A 39 8.68 9.28 -2.65
N ARG A 40 9.23 9.50 -3.85
CA ARG A 40 8.44 9.82 -5.05
C ARG A 40 7.40 8.74 -5.35
N ARG A 41 7.76 7.45 -5.25
CA ARG A 41 6.84 6.31 -5.44
C ARG A 41 5.78 6.23 -4.34
N PHE A 42 6.11 6.59 -3.11
CA PHE A 42 5.15 6.65 -2.02
C PHE A 42 4.12 7.76 -2.27
N GLN A 43 4.59 8.98 -2.53
CA GLN A 43 3.75 10.15 -2.79
C GLN A 43 2.77 9.93 -3.96
N SER A 44 3.20 9.25 -5.02
CA SER A 44 2.33 8.97 -6.17
C SER A 44 1.15 8.04 -5.84
N ASN A 45 1.25 7.24 -4.78
CA ASN A 45 0.24 6.24 -4.40
C ASN A 45 -0.57 6.61 -3.16
N VAL A 46 -0.04 7.50 -2.31
CA VAL A 46 -0.69 7.91 -1.04
C VAL A 46 -2.12 8.35 -1.25
N PHE A 47 -2.41 9.17 -2.26
CA PHE A 47 -3.78 9.67 -2.48
C PHE A 47 -4.76 8.65 -3.04
N TYR A 48 -4.27 7.54 -3.60
CA TYR A 48 -5.15 6.44 -4.03
C TYR A 48 -5.43 5.47 -2.89
N VAL A 49 -4.45 5.27 -2.02
CA VAL A 49 -4.51 4.27 -0.96
C VAL A 49 -5.09 4.84 0.33
N VAL A 50 -4.65 6.01 0.77
CA VAL A 50 -5.01 6.57 2.10
C VAL A 50 -6.49 6.90 2.24
N PRO A 51 -7.19 7.52 1.27
CA PRO A 51 -8.60 7.89 1.45
C PRO A 51 -9.54 6.72 1.80
N PRO A 52 -9.56 5.58 1.08
CA PRO A 52 -10.45 4.47 1.45
C PRO A 52 -10.09 3.86 2.82
N PHE A 53 -8.81 3.79 3.18
CA PHE A 53 -8.40 3.33 4.51
C PHE A 53 -8.85 4.27 5.63
N MET A 54 -8.69 5.59 5.42
CA MET A 54 -9.12 6.60 6.38
C MET A 54 -10.65 6.56 6.58
N LEU A 55 -11.41 6.50 5.49
CA LEU A 55 -12.88 6.38 5.56
C LEU A 55 -13.30 5.13 6.33
N THR A 56 -12.69 3.99 6.03
CA THR A 56 -12.99 2.73 6.72
C THR A 56 -12.69 2.83 8.21
N TYR A 57 -11.56 3.45 8.58
CA TYR A 57 -11.19 3.65 9.98
C TYR A 57 -12.23 4.50 10.73
N LEU A 58 -12.67 5.62 10.13
CA LEU A 58 -13.68 6.50 10.71
C LEU A 58 -15.04 5.81 10.90
N VAL A 59 -15.47 5.02 9.91
CA VAL A 59 -16.73 4.24 10.02
C VAL A 59 -16.63 3.22 11.15
N LEU A 60 -15.50 2.53 11.25
CA LEU A 60 -15.28 1.54 12.31
C LEU A 60 -15.21 2.16 13.71
N SER A 61 -14.58 3.33 13.87
CA SER A 61 -14.54 4.02 15.16
C SER A 61 -15.93 4.48 15.58
N TRP A 62 -16.69 5.08 14.66
CA TRP A 62 -18.07 5.50 14.90
C TRP A 62 -18.97 4.31 15.28
N ALA A 63 -18.88 3.20 14.54
CA ALA A 63 -19.69 2.01 14.79
C ALA A 63 -19.40 1.41 16.18
N LYS A 64 -18.12 1.37 16.59
CA LYS A 64 -17.71 0.90 17.92
C LYS A 64 -18.27 1.78 19.03
N GLU A 65 -18.10 3.10 18.93
CA GLU A 65 -18.61 4.05 19.93
C GLU A 65 -20.14 3.98 20.03
N LYS A 66 -20.83 3.93 18.89
CA LYS A 66 -22.29 3.83 18.86
C LYS A 66 -22.79 2.53 19.48
N ASN A 67 -22.15 1.40 19.15
CA ASN A 67 -22.49 0.11 19.75
C ASN A 67 -22.30 0.11 21.27
N HIS A 68 -21.19 0.68 21.76
CA HIS A 68 -20.95 0.83 23.20
C HIS A 68 -22.00 1.72 23.88
N ALA A 69 -22.42 2.81 23.24
CA ALA A 69 -23.46 3.69 23.78
C ALA A 69 -24.83 3.00 23.84
N LEU A 70 -25.21 2.27 22.80
CA LEU A 70 -26.49 1.54 22.73
C LEU A 70 -26.55 0.32 23.64
N SER A 71 -25.40 -0.31 23.92
CA SER A 71 -25.33 -1.46 24.81
C SER A 71 -25.49 -1.08 26.29
N ARG A 72 -25.38 0.21 26.63
CA ARG A 72 -25.61 0.70 28.00
C ARG A 72 -27.11 0.87 28.24
N LYS A 73 -27.58 0.40 29.40
CA LYS A 73 -28.95 0.63 29.86
C LYS A 73 -29.21 2.13 30.00
N ASN A 74 -30.36 2.60 29.54
CA ASN A 74 -30.79 3.98 29.71
C ASN A 74 -31.51 4.14 31.06
N PRO A 75 -31.02 4.97 32.00
CA PRO A 75 -31.65 5.14 33.31
C PRO A 75 -33.09 5.65 33.23
N LYS A 76 -33.42 6.43 32.20
CA LYS A 76 -34.75 7.03 32.00
C LYS A 76 -35.86 6.01 31.77
N ASP A 77 -35.51 4.81 31.31
CA ASP A 77 -36.49 3.76 31.03
C ASP A 77 -37.07 3.16 32.33
N TYR A 78 -36.44 3.40 33.48
CA TYR A 78 -36.83 2.87 34.79
C TYR A 78 -37.44 3.94 35.73
N GLU A 79 -37.62 5.18 35.26
CA GLU A 79 -38.11 6.29 36.10
C GLU A 79 -39.59 6.15 36.50
N ASN A 80 -40.40 5.44 35.70
CA ASN A 80 -41.84 5.26 35.93
C ASN A 80 -42.23 3.80 36.24
N ASP A 81 -41.26 2.94 36.54
CA ASP A 81 -41.51 1.54 36.89
C ASP A 81 -41.74 1.47 38.42
N THR A 82 -42.96 1.80 38.84
CA THR A 82 -43.46 1.68 40.22
C THR A 82 -44.80 0.96 40.24
#